data_AF-A0A9D8SY39-F1
#
_entry.id   AF-A0A9D8SY39-F1
#
_cell.length_a   1.000
_cell.length_b   1.000
_cell.length_c   1.000
_cell.angle_alpha   90.00
_cell.angle_beta   90.00
_cell.angle_gamma   90.00
#
_symmetry.space_group_name_H-M   'P 1'
#
loop_
_entity.id
_entity.type
_entity.pdbx_description
1 polymer ?
#
loop_
_entity_poly.entity_id
_entity_poly.type
_entity_poly.pdbx_seq_one_letter_code
_entity_poly.pdbx_strand_id
1 'polypeptide(L)'
;LEQFSPRMTEVFSQETAYKMQTMLRAVINEGTGVRVRLRYNIKADMGGKTGTTQNNSDGWFMGITPRLVSGAWGGGEDRDIHFDHMSDGQGANIALPIYALYMNKVYADTTLGYLQTDSFAIPEMYLKQCEVKETQWEEPESMEAMFDNL
;
A
#
# COMPACT_ATOMS: atom_id res chain seq x y z
N LEU A 1 11.99 -32.77 -16.17
CA LEU A 1 12.12 -31.35 -15.76
C LEU A 1 10.85 -30.65 -16.21
N GLU A 2 10.03 -30.17 -15.28
CA GLU A 2 8.85 -29.38 -15.61
C GLU A 2 9.26 -27.94 -15.93
N GLN A 3 8.69 -27.36 -16.98
CA GLN A 3 8.99 -26.01 -17.44
C GLN A 3 7.82 -25.09 -17.04
N PHE A 4 8.07 -24.18 -16.11
CA PHE A 4 7.07 -23.24 -15.60
C PHE A 4 7.12 -21.93 -16.40
N SER A 5 6.20 -21.76 -17.35
CA SER A 5 6.00 -20.49 -18.05
C SER A 5 4.89 -19.68 -17.36
N PRO A 6 5.16 -18.44 -16.90
CA PRO A 6 4.15 -17.63 -16.23
C PRO A 6 3.03 -17.25 -17.22
N ARG A 7 1.78 -17.58 -16.87
CA ARG A 7 0.61 -17.10 -17.59
C ARG A 7 0.15 -15.79 -16.95
N MET A 8 0.24 -14.70 -17.71
CA MET A 8 -0.17 -13.37 -17.25
C MET A 8 -1.58 -13.08 -17.77
N THR A 9 -2.49 -12.70 -16.88
CA THR A 9 -3.83 -12.25 -17.23
C THR A 9 -4.10 -10.95 -16.49
N GLU A 10 -4.54 -9.93 -17.21
CA GLU A 10 -4.97 -8.67 -16.61
C GLU A 10 -6.34 -8.86 -15.96
N VAL A 11 -6.41 -8.67 -14.65
CA VAL A 11 -7.66 -8.78 -13.87
C VAL A 11 -8.28 -7.41 -13.64
N PHE A 12 -7.46 -6.37 -13.50
CA PHE A 12 -7.87 -5.00 -13.24
C PHE A 12 -7.18 -4.08 -14.23
N SER A 13 -7.87 -3.02 -14.63
CA SER A 13 -7.25 -1.94 -15.40
C SER A 13 -6.13 -1.28 -14.60
N GLN A 14 -5.13 -0.73 -15.29
CA GLN A 14 -4.02 0.00 -14.67
C GLN A 14 -4.51 1.14 -13.75
N GLU A 15 -5.58 1.83 -14.14
CA GLU A 15 -6.20 2.89 -13.34
C GLU A 15 -6.75 2.35 -12.00
N THR A 16 -7.48 1.23 -12.07
CA THR A 16 -8.06 0.59 -10.87
C THR A 16 -6.94 0.10 -9.95
N ALA A 17 -5.92 -0.54 -10.51
CA ALA A 17 -4.77 -1.02 -9.74
C ALA A 17 -4.03 0.13 -9.04
N TYR A 18 -3.83 1.27 -9.72
CA TYR A 18 -3.18 2.44 -9.13
C TYR A 18 -4.00 3.05 -7.99
N LYS A 19 -5.32 3.21 -8.18
CA LYS A 19 -6.23 3.66 -7.10
C LYS A 19 -6.20 2.71 -5.90
N MET A 20 -6.22 1.40 -6.14
CA MET A 20 -6.11 0.38 -5.09
C MET A 20 -4.78 0.48 -4.33
N GLN A 21 -3.66 0.65 -5.04
CA GLN A 21 -2.35 0.87 -4.41
C GLN A 21 -2.37 2.11 -3.51
N THR A 22 -2.94 3.22 -3.96
CA THR A 22 -3.07 4.44 -3.15
C THR A 22 -3.86 4.20 -1.85
N MET A 23 -4.99 3.50 -1.93
CA MET A 23 -5.76 3.13 -0.75
C MET A 23 -4.98 2.21 0.20
N LEU A 24 -4.20 1.26 -0.33
CA LEU A 24 -3.35 0.38 0.48
C LEU A 24 -2.18 1.12 1.13
N ARG A 25 -1.63 2.17 0.49
CA ARG A 25 -0.61 3.03 1.11
C ARG A 25 -1.17 3.79 2.31
N ALA A 26 -2.42 4.24 2.24
CA ALA A 26 -3.08 4.91 3.36
C ALA A 26 -3.13 4.00 4.62
N VAL A 27 -3.39 2.70 4.46
CA VAL A 27 -3.35 1.75 5.58
C VAL A 27 -2.00 1.75 6.31
N ILE A 28 -0.89 1.90 5.58
CA ILE A 28 0.46 1.90 6.13
C ILE A 28 0.84 3.26 6.73
N ASN A 29 0.41 4.36 6.11
CA ASN A 29 0.84 5.70 6.50
C ASN A 29 -0.03 6.30 7.62
N GLU A 30 -1.32 5.97 7.65
CA GLU A 30 -2.30 6.56 8.59
C GLU A 30 -3.27 5.54 9.20
N GLY A 31 -3.34 4.31 8.67
CA GLY A 31 -4.30 3.30 9.10
C GLY A 31 -3.76 2.23 10.07
N THR A 32 -4.38 1.05 10.02
CA THR A 32 -4.07 -0.07 10.93
C THR A 32 -2.65 -0.63 10.78
N GLY A 33 -1.97 -0.31 9.67
CA GLY A 33 -0.58 -0.67 9.38
C GLY A 33 0.47 0.33 9.90
N VAL A 34 0.06 1.44 10.50
CA VAL A 34 0.94 2.59 10.87
C VAL A 34 2.17 2.21 11.70
N ARG A 35 2.09 1.12 12.47
CA ARG A 35 3.23 0.59 13.24
C ARG A 35 4.43 0.21 12.40
N VAL A 36 4.25 -0.15 11.11
CA VAL A 36 5.35 -0.37 10.17
C VAL A 36 6.26 0.87 10.10
N ARG A 37 5.66 2.07 10.09
CA ARG A 37 6.39 3.34 10.15
C ARG A 37 6.88 3.65 11.56
N LEU A 38 5.96 3.71 12.52
CA LEU A 38 6.22 4.29 13.84
C LEU A 38 7.10 3.41 14.75
N ARG A 39 6.97 2.08 14.64
CA ARG A 39 7.68 1.13 15.52
C ARG A 39 8.86 0.46 14.83
N TYR A 40 8.74 0.16 13.54
CA TYR A 40 9.76 -0.60 12.81
C TYR A 40 10.62 0.25 11.87
N ASN A 41 10.31 1.54 11.72
CA ASN A 41 11.09 2.52 10.94
C ASN A 41 11.35 2.09 9.47
N ILE A 42 10.42 1.34 8.87
CA ILE A 42 10.46 1.04 7.45
C ILE A 42 9.88 2.24 6.71
N LYS A 43 10.62 2.82 5.76
CA LYS A 43 10.23 4.04 5.03
C LYS A 43 9.89 3.77 3.56
N ALA A 44 10.08 2.53 3.09
CA ALA A 44 9.80 2.13 1.72
C ALA A 44 8.37 2.46 1.26
N ASP A 45 8.22 2.86 0.00
CA ASP A 45 6.90 3.01 -0.63
C ASP A 45 6.20 1.65 -0.66
N MET A 46 5.10 1.54 0.09
CA MET A 46 4.44 0.25 0.28
C MET A 46 2.97 0.44 0.64
N GLY A 47 2.16 -0.50 0.17
CA GLY A 47 0.79 -0.67 0.61
C GLY A 47 0.66 -1.87 1.54
N GLY A 48 -0.44 -1.93 2.29
CA GLY A 48 -0.76 -3.15 3.01
C GLY A 48 -2.20 -3.22 3.48
N LYS A 49 -2.54 -4.38 4.03
CA LYS A 49 -3.88 -4.65 4.55
C LYS A 49 -3.81 -5.61 5.73
N THR A 50 -4.53 -5.27 6.79
CA THR A 50 -4.79 -6.16 7.92
C THR A 50 -6.05 -6.99 7.67
N GLY A 51 -6.02 -8.25 8.08
CA GLY A 51 -7.19 -9.11 8.20
C GLY A 51 -7.24 -9.71 9.60
N THR A 52 -8.44 -9.90 10.13
CA THR A 52 -8.69 -10.58 11.40
C THR A 52 -9.92 -11.46 11.21
N THR A 53 -9.81 -12.74 11.54
CA THR A 53 -10.96 -13.65 11.52
C THR A 53 -11.89 -13.35 12.71
N GLN A 54 -13.16 -13.71 12.59
CA GLN A 54 -14.11 -13.67 13.72
C GLN A 54 -13.55 -14.42 14.94
N ASN A 55 -13.97 -13.99 16.12
CA ASN A 55 -13.49 -14.50 17.40
C ASN A 55 -11.97 -14.35 17.63
N ASN A 56 -11.28 -13.51 16.84
CA ASN A 56 -9.85 -13.24 17.00
C ASN A 56 -8.96 -14.49 16.86
N SER A 57 -9.42 -15.53 16.14
CA SER A 57 -8.67 -16.79 15.97
C SER A 57 -7.46 -16.65 15.05
N ASP A 58 -7.55 -15.76 14.04
CA ASP A 58 -6.47 -15.53 13.08
C ASP A 58 -6.24 -14.04 12.82
N GLY A 59 -4.98 -13.68 12.66
CA GLY A 59 -4.54 -12.38 12.16
C GLY A 59 -3.68 -12.53 10.92
N TRP A 60 -3.94 -11.70 9.91
CA TRP A 60 -3.19 -11.65 8.65
C TRP A 60 -2.68 -10.24 8.40
N PHE A 61 -1.50 -10.14 7.81
CA PHE A 61 -0.99 -8.89 7.27
C PHE A 61 -0.38 -9.15 5.91
N MET A 62 -0.89 -8.46 4.89
CA MET A 62 -0.34 -8.46 3.55
C MET A 62 0.34 -7.12 3.30
N GLY A 63 1.58 -7.15 2.82
CA GLY A 63 2.31 -5.98 2.39
C GLY A 63 2.76 -6.10 0.94
N ILE A 64 2.64 -5.02 0.19
CA ILE A 64 3.06 -4.91 -1.21
C ILE A 64 4.02 -3.73 -1.35
N THR A 65 5.15 -4.00 -1.99
CA THR A 65 6.13 -3.01 -2.46
C THR A 65 6.21 -3.10 -3.99
N PRO A 66 6.91 -2.19 -4.68
CA PRO A 66 7.02 -2.23 -6.14
C PRO A 66 7.61 -3.54 -6.69
N ARG A 67 8.42 -4.24 -5.87
CA ARG A 67 9.19 -5.42 -6.31
C ARG A 67 8.89 -6.70 -5.53
N LEU A 68 8.16 -6.61 -4.41
CA LEU A 68 7.93 -7.73 -3.51
C LEU A 68 6.55 -7.64 -2.86
N VAL A 69 5.81 -8.74 -2.91
CA VAL A 69 4.59 -8.98 -2.13
C VAL A 69 4.91 -10.01 -1.07
N SER A 70 4.52 -9.76 0.18
CA SER A 70 4.71 -10.72 1.26
C SER A 70 3.54 -10.67 2.22
N GLY A 71 3.20 -11.84 2.77
CA GLY A 71 2.12 -12.01 3.72
C GLY A 71 2.63 -12.71 4.97
N ALA A 72 2.08 -12.33 6.12
CA ALA A 72 2.23 -13.06 7.36
C ALA A 72 0.86 -13.43 7.90
N TRP A 73 0.78 -14.60 8.51
CA TRP A 73 -0.37 -15.11 9.23
C TRP A 73 0.09 -15.60 10.59
N GLY A 74 -0.77 -15.42 11.59
CA GLY A 74 -0.69 -16.20 12.81
C GLY A 74 -2.09 -16.51 13.33
N GLY A 75 -2.24 -17.71 13.87
CA GLY A 75 -3.46 -18.24 14.43
C GLY A 75 -3.18 -19.62 15.06
N GLY A 76 -4.19 -20.17 15.72
CA GLY A 76 -4.16 -21.56 16.18
C GLY A 76 -4.36 -22.55 15.02
N GLU A 77 -3.85 -23.77 15.18
CA GLU A 77 -4.17 -24.86 14.26
C GLU A 77 -5.67 -25.24 14.35
N ASP A 78 -6.20 -25.21 15.57
CA ASP A 78 -7.64 -25.25 15.83
C ASP A 78 -8.18 -23.83 16.07
N ARG A 79 -9.35 -23.53 15.50
CA ARG A 79 -10.00 -22.22 15.56
C ARG A 79 -10.58 -21.91 16.93
N ASP A 80 -10.82 -22.93 17.74
CA ASP A 80 -11.22 -22.78 19.15
C ASP A 80 -10.09 -22.19 20.01
N ILE A 81 -8.84 -22.23 19.53
CA ILE A 81 -7.72 -21.51 20.13
C ILE A 81 -7.71 -20.09 19.58
N HIS A 82 -8.11 -19.13 20.41
CA HIS A 82 -8.21 -17.74 20.00
C HIS A 82 -7.82 -16.78 21.12
N PHE A 83 -7.61 -15.52 20.76
CA PHE A 83 -7.37 -14.47 21.74
C PHE A 83 -8.69 -14.01 22.36
N ASP A 84 -8.68 -13.74 23.67
CA ASP A 84 -9.84 -13.22 24.40
C ASP A 84 -10.22 -11.80 23.97
N HIS A 85 -9.24 -11.02 23.48
CA HIS A 85 -9.42 -9.62 23.10
C HIS A 85 -8.92 -9.32 21.70
N MET A 86 -9.67 -8.46 20.99
CA MET A 86 -9.29 -7.99 19.65
C MET A 86 -7.98 -7.19 19.67
N SER A 87 -7.69 -6.53 20.79
CA SER A 87 -6.42 -5.84 21.04
C SER A 87 -5.22 -6.77 21.04
N ASP A 88 -5.41 -8.08 21.10
CA ASP A 88 -4.33 -9.06 21.03
C ASP A 88 -4.40 -9.82 19.70
N GLY A 89 -5.62 -10.18 19.27
CA GLY A 89 -5.81 -11.04 18.10
C GLY A 89 -5.88 -10.35 16.73
N GLN A 90 -5.91 -9.02 16.67
CA GLN A 90 -5.95 -8.34 15.36
C GLN A 90 -4.68 -8.57 14.53
N GLY A 91 -4.81 -8.58 13.20
CA GLY A 91 -3.67 -8.76 12.29
C GLY A 91 -2.52 -7.76 12.49
N ALA A 92 -2.81 -6.55 12.98
CA ALA A 92 -1.79 -5.54 13.34
C ALA A 92 -0.93 -5.93 14.56
N ASN A 93 -1.39 -6.86 15.39
CA ASN A 93 -0.69 -7.36 16.58
C ASN A 93 -0.04 -8.72 16.36
N ILE A 94 -0.70 -9.62 15.65
CA ILE A 94 -0.15 -10.95 15.39
C ILE A 94 0.82 -10.91 14.19
N ALA A 95 0.31 -10.58 13.01
CA ALA A 95 1.02 -10.80 11.75
C ALA A 95 1.93 -9.64 11.35
N LEU A 96 1.54 -8.40 11.62
CA LEU A 96 2.31 -7.21 11.25
C LEU A 96 3.74 -7.22 11.86
N PRO A 97 3.97 -7.57 13.14
CA PRO A 97 5.34 -7.69 13.66
C PRO A 97 6.20 -8.68 12.90
N ILE A 98 5.65 -9.84 12.52
CA ILE A 98 6.36 -10.87 11.75
C ILE A 98 6.77 -10.29 10.40
N TYR A 99 5.82 -9.68 9.69
CA TYR A 99 6.06 -9.02 8.41
C TYR A 99 7.15 -7.93 8.52
N ALA A 100 7.06 -7.06 9.52
CA ALA A 100 7.98 -5.93 9.64
C ALA A 100 9.41 -6.37 9.99
N LEU A 101 9.56 -7.35 10.88
CA LEU A 101 10.86 -7.94 11.20
C LEU A 101 11.47 -8.65 9.99
N TYR A 102 10.66 -9.35 9.21
CA TYR A 102 11.06 -9.95 7.95
C TYR A 102 11.54 -8.89 6.95
N MET A 103 10.76 -7.83 6.71
CA MET A 103 11.12 -6.77 5.77
C MET A 103 12.37 -5.99 6.19
N ASN A 104 12.59 -5.80 7.50
CA ASN A 104 13.84 -5.21 7.98
C ASN A 104 15.05 -6.07 7.62
N LYS A 105 14.94 -7.40 7.67
CA LYS A 105 16.00 -8.29 7.19
C LYS A 105 16.17 -8.22 5.68
N VAL A 106 15.07 -8.18 4.93
CA VAL A 106 15.11 -8.04 3.46
C VAL A 106 15.84 -6.76 3.04
N TYR A 107 15.53 -5.63 3.67
CA TYR A 107 16.20 -4.36 3.35
C TYR A 107 17.62 -4.24 3.91
N ALA A 108 17.98 -5.02 4.94
CA ALA A 108 19.34 -5.07 5.45
C ALA A 108 20.28 -5.89 4.55
N ASP A 109 19.73 -6.87 3.82
CA ASP A 109 20.49 -7.70 2.89
C ASP A 109 20.53 -7.08 1.48
N THR A 110 21.63 -6.37 1.19
CA THR A 110 21.83 -5.71 -0.10
C THR A 110 21.98 -6.70 -1.26
N THR A 111 22.25 -7.98 -1.01
CA THR A 111 22.42 -8.99 -2.08
C THR A 111 21.09 -9.34 -2.76
N LEU A 112 19.97 -9.08 -2.09
CA LEU A 112 18.63 -9.32 -2.62
C LEU A 112 18.17 -8.24 -3.62
N GLY A 113 18.81 -7.06 -3.62
CA GLY A 113 18.52 -5.99 -4.55
C GLY A 113 17.17 -5.27 -4.34
N TYR A 114 16.59 -5.36 -3.13
CA TYR A 114 15.39 -4.60 -2.76
C TYR A 114 15.78 -3.31 -2.05
N LEU A 115 15.27 -2.17 -2.51
CA LEU A 115 15.63 -0.87 -1.95
C LEU A 115 14.41 -0.21 -1.30
N GLN A 116 14.63 0.49 -0.19
CA GLN A 116 13.57 1.33 0.40
C GLN A 116 13.27 2.58 -0.44
N THR A 117 14.13 2.91 -1.41
CA THR A 117 13.92 4.02 -2.35
C THR A 117 13.04 3.63 -3.55
N ASP A 118 12.75 2.34 -3.73
CA ASP A 118 11.85 1.89 -4.78
C ASP A 118 10.46 2.49 -4.55
N SER A 119 9.88 3.05 -5.61
CA SER A 119 8.53 3.64 -5.61
C SER A 119 7.66 2.97 -6.68
N PHE A 120 6.35 2.91 -6.44
CA PHE A 120 5.43 2.37 -7.44
C PHE A 120 5.39 3.29 -8.67
N ALA A 121 5.31 2.69 -9.86
CA ALA A 121 5.18 3.44 -11.10
C ALA A 121 3.85 4.21 -11.15
N ILE A 122 3.92 5.49 -11.51
CA ILE A 122 2.75 6.32 -11.78
C ILE A 122 2.32 6.06 -13.24
N PRO A 123 1.07 5.66 -13.50
CA PRO A 123 0.57 5.49 -14.86
C PRO A 123 0.66 6.78 -15.68
N GLU A 124 1.00 6.67 -16.97
CA GLU A 124 1.21 7.82 -17.87
C GLU A 124 0.01 8.77 -17.91
N MET A 125 -1.21 8.24 -17.81
CA MET A 125 -2.45 9.03 -17.76
C MET A 125 -2.48 10.05 -16.62
N TYR A 126 -1.82 9.78 -15.50
CA TYR A 126 -1.75 10.71 -14.37
C TYR A 126 -0.60 11.71 -14.48
N LEU A 127 0.44 11.40 -15.27
CA LEU A 127 1.56 12.33 -15.49
C LEU A 127 1.13 13.56 -16.31
N LYS A 128 0.28 13.34 -17.32
CA LYS A 128 -0.22 14.41 -18.21
C LYS A 128 -1.11 15.43 -17.50
N GLN A 129 -1.70 15.08 -16.36
CA GLN A 129 -2.58 15.96 -15.61
C GLN A 129 -1.81 16.93 -14.70
N CYS A 130 -0.54 16.65 -14.38
CA CYS A 130 0.34 17.55 -13.64
C CYS A 130 0.97 18.63 -14.52
N GLU A 131 0.90 18.51 -15.85
CA GLU A 131 1.13 19.63 -16.76
C GLU A 131 -0.08 20.56 -16.67
N VAL A 132 -0.11 21.39 -15.62
CA VAL A 132 -0.98 22.55 -15.58
C VAL A 132 -0.68 23.35 -16.84
N LYS A 133 -1.63 23.39 -17.78
CA LYS A 133 -1.63 24.47 -18.75
C LYS A 133 -1.77 25.73 -17.91
N GLU A 134 -0.72 26.53 -17.82
CA GLU A 134 -0.84 27.93 -17.44
C GLU A 134 -1.83 28.54 -18.44
N THR A 135 -3.12 28.53 -18.09
CA THR A 135 -4.05 29.48 -18.67
C THR A 135 -3.53 30.84 -18.24
N GLN A 136 -2.94 31.55 -19.20
CA GLN A 136 -2.66 32.97 -19.04
C GLN A 136 -3.99 33.64 -18.70
N TRP A 137 -4.07 34.16 -17.48
CA TRP A 137 -5.14 35.07 -17.10
C TRP A 137 -4.87 36.37 -17.86
N GLU A 138 -5.66 36.64 -18.90
CA GLU A 138 -5.71 37.97 -19.51
C GLU A 138 -6.43 38.89 -18.52
N GLU A 139 -5.74 39.92 -18.03
CA GLU A 139 -6.38 40.95 -17.21
C GLU A 139 -7.49 41.61 -18.05
N PRO A 140 -8.74 41.63 -17.55
CA PRO A 140 -9.82 42.26 -18.29
C PRO A 140 -9.53 43.75 -18.42
N GLU A 141 -9.68 44.29 -19.64
CA GLU A 141 -9.40 45.70 -19.94
C GLU A 141 -10.31 46.67 -19.15
N SER A 142 -11.40 46.19 -18.55
CA SER A 142 -12.29 46.99 -17.71
C SER A 142 -13.11 46.16 -16.72
N MET A 143 -13.61 46.82 -15.67
CA MET A 143 -14.52 46.25 -14.67
C MET A 143 -15.88 45.85 -15.26
N GLU A 144 -16.28 46.45 -16.37
CA GLU A 144 -17.55 46.13 -17.06
C GLU A 144 -17.45 44.77 -17.76
N ALA A 145 -16.30 44.47 -18.38
CA ALA A 145 -16.03 43.18 -19.03
C ALA A 145 -15.94 41.99 -18.04
N MET A 146 -15.79 42.26 -16.74
CA MET A 146 -15.84 41.20 -15.71
C MET A 146 -17.26 40.68 -15.44
N PHE A 147 -18.29 41.51 -15.59
CA PHE A 147 -19.67 41.13 -15.29
C PHE A 147 -20.40 40.48 -16.48
N ASP A 148 -19.85 40.59 -17.69
CA ASP A 148 -20.41 39.98 -18.91
C ASP A 148 -20.08 38.48 -19.05
N ASN A 149 -19.16 37.94 -18.25
CA ASN A 149 -18.77 36.52 -18.24
C ASN A 149 -19.30 35.73 -17.02
N LEU A 150 -20.34 36.24 -16.36
CA LEU A 150 -21.08 35.56 -15.28
C LEU A 150 -22.39 34.94 -15.77
#